data_AF-A0A856ME80-F1
#
_entry.id   AF-A0A856ME80-F1
#
_cell.length_a   1.000
_cell.length_b   1.000
_cell.length_c   1.000
_cell.angle_alpha   90.00
_cell.angle_beta   90.00
_cell.angle_gamma   90.00
#
_symmetry.space_group_name_H-M   'P 1'
#
loop_
_entity.id
_entity.type
_entity.pdbx_description
1 polymer ?
#
loop_
_entity_poly.entity_id
_entity_poly.type
_entity_poly.pdbx_seq_one_letter_code
_entity_poly.pdbx_strand_id
1 'polypeptide(L)'
;MWGITGSQSSAQQKPTELWFNGDRLQQFHKALLSAFPTTAKLKQMVRFKLDENLEAIAGGANHSEVVSNLIEWADAEGRLEELLTAARKDNPGNPALKRFDEQMRGG
;
A
#
# COMPACT_ATOMS: atom_id res chain seq x y z
N MET A 1 -42.57 -12.95 -20.45
CA MET A 1 -42.11 -13.94 -19.44
C MET A 1 -40.62 -14.11 -19.58
N TRP A 2 -39.90 -14.03 -18.47
CA TRP A 2 -38.45 -14.02 -18.39
C TRP A 2 -37.84 -15.40 -18.69
N GLY A 3 -36.67 -15.39 -19.31
CA GLY A 3 -35.84 -16.57 -19.57
C GLY A 3 -34.48 -16.18 -20.14
N ILE A 4 -33.81 -15.20 -19.51
CA ILE A 4 -32.40 -14.92 -19.80
C ILE A 4 -31.56 -16.04 -19.19
N THR A 5 -31.05 -16.94 -20.02
CA THR A 5 -29.84 -17.69 -19.68
C THR A 5 -28.78 -17.22 -20.66
N GLY A 6 -28.11 -16.13 -20.29
CA GLY A 6 -26.95 -15.65 -21.02
C GLY A 6 -25.83 -16.69 -20.93
N SER A 7 -25.39 -17.13 -22.09
CA SER A 7 -24.20 -17.94 -22.31
C SER A 7 -22.94 -17.25 -21.78
N GLN A 8 -22.12 -18.08 -21.14
CA GLN A 8 -20.67 -18.02 -20.91
C GLN A 8 -19.89 -16.84 -21.53
N SER A 9 -19.00 -16.22 -20.73
CA SER A 9 -17.65 -15.88 -21.20
C SER A 9 -16.66 -15.78 -20.03
N SER A 10 -15.61 -16.58 -20.14
CA SER A 10 -14.32 -16.45 -19.49
C SER A 10 -13.59 -15.15 -19.94
N ALA A 11 -12.59 -14.73 -19.15
CA ALA A 11 -11.86 -13.45 -19.19
C ALA A 11 -12.71 -12.29 -18.60
N GLN A 12 -12.31 -11.58 -17.54
CA GLN A 12 -11.05 -10.85 -17.39
C GLN A 12 -10.36 -11.12 -16.04
N GLN A 13 -9.18 -11.72 -16.10
CA GLN A 13 -8.07 -11.32 -15.24
C GLN A 13 -7.81 -9.84 -15.54
N LYS A 14 -7.92 -8.97 -14.54
CA LYS A 14 -7.49 -7.58 -14.66
C LYS A 14 -5.95 -7.54 -14.53
N PRO A 15 -5.27 -6.70 -15.33
CA PRO A 15 -3.85 -6.84 -15.63
C PRO A 15 -3.01 -6.33 -14.45
N THR A 16 -2.26 -7.22 -13.79
CA THR A 16 -1.18 -6.87 -12.84
C THR A 16 -1.49 -5.68 -11.90
N GLU A 17 -2.73 -5.58 -11.41
CA GLU A 17 -3.08 -4.60 -10.38
C GLU A 17 -2.79 -5.27 -9.05
N LEU A 18 -1.84 -4.70 -8.29
CA LEU A 18 -1.56 -5.14 -6.93
C LEU A 18 -2.87 -5.20 -6.13
N TRP A 19 -3.37 -6.41 -5.85
CA TRP A 19 -4.63 -6.57 -5.13
C TRP A 19 -4.40 -6.37 -3.63
N PHE A 20 -4.90 -5.27 -3.06
CA PHE A 20 -4.89 -5.03 -1.63
C PHE A 20 -6.22 -5.45 -1.00
N ASN A 21 -6.16 -6.35 -0.02
CA ASN A 21 -7.27 -6.74 0.86
C ASN A 21 -6.86 -6.51 2.32
N GLY A 22 -7.77 -6.75 3.28
CA GLY A 22 -7.50 -6.51 4.71
C GLY A 22 -6.20 -7.16 5.22
N ASP A 23 -5.93 -8.41 4.84
CA ASP A 23 -4.71 -9.11 5.25
C ASP A 23 -3.45 -8.49 4.64
N ARG A 24 -3.48 -8.12 3.36
CA ARG A 24 -2.36 -7.47 2.68
C ARG A 24 -2.13 -6.04 3.21
N LEU A 25 -3.19 -5.30 3.53
CA LEU A 25 -3.07 -3.98 4.17
C LEU A 25 -2.41 -4.11 5.55
N GLN A 26 -2.79 -5.12 6.34
CA GLN A 26 -2.16 -5.38 7.64
C GLN A 26 -0.68 -5.77 7.49
N GLN A 27 -0.33 -6.57 6.50
CA GLN A 27 1.06 -6.92 6.22
C GLN A 27 1.87 -5.71 5.75
N PHE A 28 1.26 -4.85 4.92
CA PHE A 28 1.90 -3.64 4.45
C PHE A 28 2.17 -2.67 5.61
N HIS A 29 1.19 -2.49 6.50
CA HIS A 29 1.32 -1.72 7.73
C HIS A 29 2.51 -2.17 8.58
N LYS A 30 2.61 -3.48 8.85
CA LYS A 30 3.75 -4.06 9.58
C LYS A 30 5.08 -3.85 8.87
N ALA A 31 5.10 -3.95 7.54
CA ALA A 31 6.30 -3.73 6.75
C ALA A 31 6.76 -2.26 6.79
N LEU A 32 5.84 -1.31 6.68
CA LEU A 32 6.14 0.12 6.82
C LEU A 32 6.64 0.46 8.22
N LEU A 33 6.03 -0.07 9.29
CA LEU A 33 6.53 0.10 10.66
C LEU A 33 7.94 -0.44 10.85
N SER A 34 8.25 -1.59 10.25
CA SER A 34 9.60 -2.17 10.29
C SER A 34 10.62 -1.30 9.55
N ALA A 35 10.24 -0.73 8.41
CA ALA A 35 11.13 0.07 7.57
C ALA A 35 11.33 1.50 8.08
N PHE A 36 10.31 2.08 8.69
CA PHE A 36 10.30 3.45 9.18
C PHE A 36 9.94 3.46 10.66
N PRO A 37 10.86 3.07 11.58
CA PRO A 37 10.54 2.92 13.01
C PRO A 37 10.21 4.24 13.73
N THR A 38 10.25 5.39 13.04
CA THR A 38 9.91 6.70 13.60
C THR A 38 9.11 7.51 12.59
N THR A 39 8.19 8.34 13.09
CA THR A 39 7.38 9.25 12.25
C THR A 39 8.26 10.18 11.41
N ALA A 40 9.40 10.64 11.94
CA ALA A 40 10.32 11.49 11.20
C ALA A 40 10.90 10.82 9.94
N LYS A 41 11.25 9.53 10.01
CA LYS A 41 11.74 8.76 8.85
C LYS A 41 10.63 8.57 7.81
N LEU A 42 9.43 8.22 8.28
CA LEU A 42 8.27 8.08 7.40
C LEU A 42 7.95 9.42 6.70
N LYS A 43 7.98 10.52 7.44
CA LYS A 43 7.76 11.88 6.92
C LYS A 43 8.73 12.24 5.81
N GLN A 44 10.02 11.94 5.98
CA GLN A 44 11.04 12.18 4.95
C GLN A 44 10.74 11.38 3.69
N MET A 45 10.40 10.10 3.80
CA MET A 45 10.04 9.26 2.65
C MET A 45 8.82 9.83 1.92
N VAL A 46 7.74 10.14 2.65
CA VAL A 46 6.51 10.72 2.06
C VAL A 46 6.82 12.05 1.38
N ARG A 47 7.57 12.94 2.04
CA ARG A 47 7.91 14.25 1.47
C ARG A 47 8.79 14.17 0.23
N PHE A 48 9.80 13.31 0.24
CA PHE A 48 10.80 13.28 -0.84
C PHE A 48 10.44 12.32 -1.97
N LYS A 49 9.59 11.31 -1.72
CA LYS A 49 9.23 10.30 -2.72
C LYS A 49 7.83 10.45 -3.27
N LEU A 50 6.89 10.98 -2.48
CA LEU A 50 5.49 11.18 -2.87
C LEU A 50 5.12 12.65 -3.07
N ASP A 51 6.03 13.58 -2.72
CA ASP A 51 5.83 15.04 -2.66
C ASP A 51 4.67 15.49 -1.75
N GLU A 52 4.31 14.65 -0.79
CA GLU A 52 3.19 14.92 0.12
C GLU A 52 3.63 15.42 1.50
N ASN A 53 2.67 15.98 2.24
CA ASN A 53 2.85 16.35 3.64
C ASN A 53 2.20 15.29 4.55
N LEU A 54 3.01 14.48 5.22
CA LEU A 54 2.53 13.40 6.10
C LEU A 54 1.55 13.91 7.17
N GLU A 55 1.82 15.06 7.80
CA GLU A 55 0.93 15.59 8.83
C GLU A 55 -0.42 16.07 8.28
N ALA A 56 -0.49 16.45 7.00
CA ALA A 56 -1.72 16.88 6.37
C ALA A 56 -2.60 15.69 5.95
N ILE A 57 -1.99 14.58 5.53
CA ILE A 57 -2.71 13.43 4.95
C ILE A 57 -2.89 12.27 5.95
N ALA A 58 -2.02 12.16 6.96
CA ALA A 58 -1.94 11.01 7.85
C ALA A 58 -1.49 11.41 9.26
N GLY A 59 -2.24 12.33 9.89
CA GLY A 59 -2.10 12.59 11.33
C GLY A 59 -2.51 11.37 12.17
N GLY A 60 -2.20 11.37 13.47
CA GLY A 60 -2.60 10.29 14.38
C GLY A 60 -2.03 10.48 15.78
N ALA A 61 -2.59 9.81 16.78
CA ALA A 61 -2.14 9.92 18.17
C ALA A 61 -0.79 9.23 18.42
N ASN A 62 -0.43 8.26 17.59
CA ASN A 62 0.84 7.55 17.67
C ASN A 62 1.36 7.11 16.29
N HIS A 63 2.61 6.65 16.25
CA HIS A 63 3.27 6.28 15.00
C HIS A 63 2.57 5.15 14.23
N SER A 64 2.02 4.16 14.93
CA SER A 64 1.28 3.05 14.29
C SER A 64 0.01 3.54 13.61
N GLU A 65 -0.69 4.48 14.24
CA GLU A 65 -1.89 5.11 13.67
C GLU A 65 -1.54 5.97 12.46
N VAL A 66 -0.45 6.76 12.52
CA VAL A 66 0.05 7.53 11.38
C VAL A 66 0.34 6.63 10.16
N VAL A 67 0.95 5.46 10.36
CA VAL A 67 1.16 4.50 9.27
C VAL A 67 -0.16 3.95 8.72
N SER A 68 -1.13 3.65 9.59
CA SER A 68 -2.46 3.19 9.15
C SER A 68 -3.15 4.24 8.28
N ASN A 69 -3.19 5.48 8.76
CA ASN A 69 -3.85 6.58 8.07
C ASN A 69 -3.16 6.92 6.74
N LEU A 70 -1.84 6.75 6.64
CA LEU A 70 -1.13 6.88 5.36
C LEU A 70 -1.52 5.80 4.36
N ILE A 71 -1.72 4.56 4.81
CA ILE A 71 -2.20 3.46 3.96
C ILE A 71 -3.63 3.75 3.51
N GLU A 72 -4.51 4.17 4.42
CA GLU A 72 -5.91 4.52 4.09
C GLU A 72 -6.00 5.66 3.07
N TRP A 73 -5.20 6.71 3.25
CA TRP A 73 -5.10 7.79 2.28
C TRP A 73 -4.59 7.27 0.92
N ALA A 74 -3.56 6.42 0.91
CA ALA A 74 -3.03 5.87 -0.34
C ALA A 74 -4.04 4.93 -1.02
N ASP A 75 -4.87 4.20 -0.27
CA ASP A 75 -5.95 3.38 -0.83
C ASP A 75 -7.03 4.25 -1.46
N ALA A 76 -7.48 5.28 -0.74
CA ALA A 76 -8.50 6.23 -1.22
C ALA A 76 -8.07 6.96 -2.50
N GLU A 77 -6.79 7.29 -2.64
CA GLU A 77 -6.22 7.96 -3.81
C GLU A 77 -5.76 6.99 -4.92
N GLY A 78 -5.86 5.67 -4.72
CA GLY A 78 -5.33 4.68 -5.67
C GLY A 78 -3.81 4.68 -5.80
N ARG A 79 -3.09 5.13 -4.76
CA ARG A 79 -1.63 5.33 -4.68
C ARG A 79 -0.92 4.26 -3.84
N LEU A 80 -1.55 3.15 -3.50
CA LEU A 80 -0.92 2.08 -2.71
C LEU A 80 0.35 1.50 -3.37
N GLU A 81 0.33 1.31 -4.69
CA GLU A 81 1.50 0.85 -5.43
C GLU A 81 2.63 1.89 -5.42
N GLU A 82 2.29 3.18 -5.53
CA GLU A 82 3.25 4.27 -5.45
C GLU A 82 3.89 4.34 -4.07
N LEU A 83 3.09 4.24 -2.99
CA LEU A 83 3.55 4.18 -1.61
C LEU A 83 4.50 2.98 -1.41
N LEU A 84 4.13 1.80 -1.91
CA LEU A 84 4.97 0.61 -1.82
C LEU A 84 6.31 0.82 -2.56
N THR A 85 6.25 1.33 -3.78
CA THR A 85 7.43 1.60 -4.60
C THR A 85 8.34 2.64 -3.96
N ALA A 86 7.78 3.73 -3.44
CA ALA A 86 8.50 4.76 -2.70
C ALA A 86 9.20 4.19 -1.47
N ALA A 87 8.47 3.42 -0.65
CA ALA A 87 9.00 2.77 0.54
C ALA A 87 10.15 1.80 0.21
N ARG A 88 10.02 1.02 -0.87
CA ARG A 88 11.08 0.10 -1.34
C ARG A 88 12.31 0.81 -1.86
N LYS A 89 12.15 1.94 -2.55
CA LYS A 89 13.28 2.75 -3.03
C LYS A 89 14.02 3.43 -1.89
N ASP A 90 13.31 3.87 -0.86
CA ASP A 90 13.91 4.56 0.29
C ASP A 90 14.59 3.58 1.26
N ASN A 91 14.01 2.39 1.45
CA ASN A 91 14.56 1.35 2.32
C ASN A 91 14.69 -0.01 1.59
N PRO A 92 15.59 -0.12 0.60
CA PRO A 92 15.71 -1.33 -0.23
C PRO A 92 16.16 -2.55 0.58
N GLY A 93 16.93 -2.33 1.65
CA GLY A 93 17.46 -3.36 2.55
C GLY A 93 16.47 -3.88 3.60
N ASN A 94 15.30 -3.25 3.79
CA ASN A 94 14.33 -3.75 4.76
C ASN A 94 13.70 -5.08 4.26
N PRO A 95 13.88 -6.19 5.01
CA PRO A 95 13.43 -7.51 4.56
C PRO A 95 11.90 -7.67 4.61
N ALA A 96 11.20 -6.97 5.52
CA ALA A 96 9.75 -7.04 5.62
C ALA A 96 9.07 -6.39 4.41
N LEU A 97 9.51 -5.19 4.02
CA LEU A 97 9.07 -4.52 2.81
C LEU A 97 9.41 -5.33 1.57
N LYS A 98 10.63 -5.87 1.47
CA LYS A 98 11.04 -6.70 0.34
C LYS A 98 10.12 -7.90 0.15
N ARG A 99 9.87 -8.65 1.23
CA ARG A 99 8.98 -9.82 1.20
C ARG A 99 7.55 -9.47 0.83
N PHE A 100 7.05 -8.35 1.34
CA PHE A 100 5.70 -7.90 1.00
C PHE A 100 5.60 -7.54 -0.48
N ASP A 101 6.55 -6.75 -0.96
CA ASP A 101 6.68 -6.32 -2.35
C ASP A 101 6.78 -7.50 -3.34
N GLU A 102 7.55 -8.54 -2.99
CA GLU A 102 7.64 -9.80 -3.74
C GLU A 102 6.30 -10.56 -3.75
N GLN A 103 5.57 -10.62 -2.64
CA GLN A 103 4.22 -11.24 -2.57
C GLN A 103 3.16 -10.48 -3.36
N MET A 104 3.35 -9.17 -3.54
CA MET A 104 2.46 -8.33 -4.32
C MET A 104 2.72 -8.52 -5.82
N ARG A 105 3.99 -8.65 -6.26
CA ARG A 105 4.36 -8.79 -7.68
C ARG A 105 4.47 -10.23 -8.20
N GLY A 106 4.60 -11.20 -7.31
CA GLY A 106 4.74 -12.63 -7.64
C GLY A 106 3.47 -13.45 -7.45
N GLY A 107 2.30 -12.79 -7.35
CA GLY A 107 0.98 -13.40 -7.18
C GLY A 107 0.20 -13.51 -8.48
#